data_AF-A0A967J9K4-F1
#
_entry.id   AF-A0A967J9K4-F1
#
_cell.length_a   1.000
_cell.length_b   1.000
_cell.length_c   1.000
_cell.angle_alpha   90.00
_cell.angle_beta   90.00
_cell.angle_gamma   90.00
#
_symmetry.space_group_name_H-M   'P 1'
#
loop_
_entity.id
_entity.type
_entity.pdbx_description
1 polymer ?
#
loop_
_entity_poly.entity_id
_entity_poly.type
_entity_poly.pdbx_seq_one_letter_code
_entity_poly.pdbx_strand_id
1 'polypeptide(L)' 'GLPHEATIETDDFLEATIDVWEMPTASATRVGHPAPFPVDLPRRLIELYTYRSDLVLDPFIGSGTTAVAAVETGR' A
#
# COMPACT_ATOMS: atom_id res chain seq x y z
N GLY A 1 4.49 18.49 15.58
CA GLY A 1 4.35 17.12 16.12
C GLY A 1 4.51 16.14 14.97
N LEU A 2 4.70 14.86 15.27
CA LEU A 2 4.64 13.83 14.24
C LEU A 2 3.21 13.74 13.66
N PRO A 3 3.04 13.19 12.45
CA PRO A 3 1.72 12.86 11.90
C PRO A 3 0.91 11.99 12.87
N HIS A 4 -0.41 12.20 12.90
CA HIS A 4 -1.32 11.53 13.83
C HIS A 4 -2.74 11.35 13.28
N GLU A 5 -2.98 11.74 12.03
CA GLU A 5 -4.28 11.59 11.38
C GLU A 5 -4.34 10.25 10.65
N ALA A 6 -5.12 9.31 11.18
CA ALA A 6 -5.43 8.06 10.50
C ALA A 6 -6.43 8.32 9.35
N THR A 7 -6.20 7.67 8.22
CA THR A 7 -7.03 7.81 7.01
C THR A 7 -7.85 6.56 6.68
N ILE A 8 -7.59 5.46 7.38
CA ILE A 8 -8.30 4.19 7.24
C ILE A 8 -9.63 4.23 8.00
N GLU A 9 -10.70 3.73 7.38
CA GLU A 9 -11.99 3.56 8.02
C GLU A 9 -12.01 2.34 8.95
N THR A 10 -12.96 2.30 9.89
CA THR A 10 -13.00 1.24 10.92
C THR A 10 -13.21 -0.15 10.30
N ASP A 11 -14.12 -0.27 9.34
CA ASP A 11 -14.42 -1.56 8.69
C ASP A 11 -13.22 -2.05 7.86
N ASP A 12 -12.55 -1.14 7.15
CA ASP A 12 -11.33 -1.44 6.39
C ASP A 12 -10.18 -1.87 7.30
N PHE A 13 -10.04 -1.24 8.47
CA PHE A 13 -9.06 -1.65 9.48
C PHE A 13 -9.33 -3.07 10.01
N LEU A 14 -10.60 -3.38 10.30
CA LEU A 14 -10.99 -4.72 10.76
C LEU A 14 -10.74 -5.79 9.70
N GLU A 15 -11.06 -5.50 8.42
CA GLU A 15 -10.76 -6.42 7.32
C GLU A 15 -9.24 -6.60 7.13
N ALA A 16 -8.49 -5.51 7.20
CA ALA A 16 -7.06 -5.52 6.94
C ALA A 16 -6.23 -6.15 8.07
N THR A 17 -6.79 -6.37 9.25
CA THR A 17 -6.08 -6.94 10.41
C THR A 17 -6.22 -8.46 10.56
N ILE A 18 -6.90 -9.12 9.61
CA ILE A 18 -6.91 -10.59 9.54
C ILE A 18 -5.59 -11.12 8.94
N ASP A 19 -5.24 -12.37 9.24
CA ASP A 19 -3.94 -12.95 8.85
C ASP A 19 -3.83 -13.36 7.37
N VAL A 20 -4.96 -13.53 6.66
CA VAL A 20 -5.00 -14.02 5.28
C VAL A 20 -5.78 -13.07 4.39
N TRP A 21 -5.16 -12.58 3.33
CA TRP A 21 -5.79 -11.70 2.34
C TRP A 21 -5.83 -12.36 0.97
N GLU A 22 -7.00 -12.35 0.34
CA GLU A 22 -7.15 -12.75 -1.06
C GLU A 22 -7.01 -11.52 -1.96
N MET A 23 -6.02 -11.53 -2.84
CA MET A 23 -5.73 -10.41 -3.75
C MET A 23 -5.36 -10.94 -5.15
N PRO A 24 -5.75 -10.23 -6.23
CA PRO A 24 -5.33 -10.59 -7.58
C PRO A 24 -3.83 -10.33 -7.78
N THR A 25 -3.19 -11.10 -8.65
CA THR A 25 -1.80 -10.86 -9.02
C THR A 25 -1.67 -9.75 -10.06
N ALA A 26 -0.53 -9.04 -10.04
CA ALA A 26 -0.19 -8.09 -11.10
C ALA A 26 0.47 -8.83 -12.28
N SER A 27 0.11 -8.43 -13.51
CA SER A 27 0.67 -9.03 -14.72
C SER A 27 2.08 -8.50 -15.00
N ALA A 28 3.08 -9.40 -14.95
CA ALA A 28 4.47 -9.06 -15.26
C ALA A 28 4.66 -8.48 -16.67
N THR A 29 3.97 -9.04 -17.67
CA THR A 29 4.06 -8.58 -19.07
C THR A 29 3.44 -7.20 -19.27
N ARG A 30 2.29 -6.92 -18.64
CA ARG A 30 1.61 -5.63 -18.74
C ARG A 30 2.39 -4.52 -18.02
N VAL A 31 2.94 -4.83 -16.85
CA VAL A 31 3.68 -3.87 -16.02
C VAL A 31 5.11 -3.66 -16.54
N GLY A 32 5.68 -4.64 -17.26
CA GLY A 32 7.06 -4.58 -17.74
C GLY A 32 8.09 -4.82 -16.63
N HIS A 33 7.69 -5.44 -15.53
CA HIS A 33 8.55 -5.80 -14.40
C HIS A 33 8.39 -7.30 -14.10
N PRO A 34 9.46 -8.06 -13.80
CA PRO A 34 9.39 -9.52 -13.69
C PRO A 34 8.61 -10.02 -12.46
N ALA A 35 8.56 -9.24 -11.39
CA ALA A 35 7.89 -9.62 -10.14
C ALA A 35 7.08 -8.43 -9.56
N PRO A 36 5.99 -8.00 -10.20
CA PRO A 36 5.15 -6.94 -9.68
C PRO A 36 4.13 -7.51 -8.68
N PHE A 37 3.79 -6.73 -7.67
CA PHE A 37 2.64 -6.97 -6.80
C PHE A 37 1.47 -6.03 -7.17
N PRO A 38 0.21 -6.40 -6.85
CA PRO A 38 -0.93 -5.49 -7.03
C PRO A 38 -0.78 -4.23 -6.17
N VAL A 39 -1.28 -3.08 -6.64
CA VAL A 39 -1.25 -1.81 -5.89
C VAL A 39 -2.06 -1.88 -4.58
N ASP A 40 -3.05 -2.76 -4.52
CA ASP A 40 -3.87 -2.93 -3.31
C ASP A 40 -3.06 -3.45 -2.11
N LEU A 41 -1.98 -4.21 -2.36
CA LEU A 41 -1.10 -4.71 -1.31
C LEU A 41 -0.38 -3.57 -0.55
N PRO A 42 0.44 -2.72 -1.20
CA PRO A 42 1.06 -1.58 -0.50
C PRO A 42 0.01 -0.57 -0.02
N ARG A 43 -1.13 -0.38 -0.72
CA ARG A 43 -2.20 0.53 -0.25
C ARG A 43 -2.70 0.11 1.13
N ARG A 44 -3.03 -1.17 1.30
CA ARG A 44 -3.47 -1.73 2.60
C ARG A 44 -2.41 -1.54 3.68
N LEU A 45 -1.14 -1.82 3.38
CA LEU A 45 -0.05 -1.66 4.34
C LEU A 45 0.18 -0.19 4.74
N ILE A 46 0.12 0.74 3.78
CA ILE A 46 0.31 2.16 4.03
C ILE A 46 -0.82 2.69 4.93
N GLU A 47 -2.07 2.36 4.63
CA GLU A 47 -3.22 2.74 5.45
C GLU A 47 -3.15 2.18 6.88
N LEU A 48 -2.66 0.95 7.05
CA LEU A 48 -2.52 0.31 8.38
C LEU A 48 -1.40 0.92 9.24
N TYR A 49 -0.27 1.27 8.65
CA TYR A 49 0.99 1.49 9.39
C TYR A 49 1.51 2.92 9.34
N THR A 50 0.81 3.83 8.68
CA THR A 50 1.24 5.22 8.56
C THR A 50 0.06 6.16 8.76
N TYR A 51 0.35 7.41 9.10
CA TYR A 51 -0.62 8.50 9.11
C TYR A 51 -0.54 9.32 7.83
N ARG A 52 -1.52 10.18 7.59
CA ARG A 52 -1.48 11.16 6.51
C ARG A 52 -0.13 11.91 6.52
N SER A 53 0.49 12.04 5.33
CA SER A 53 1.77 12.74 5.12
C SER A 53 3.00 12.12 5.79
N ASP A 54 2.91 10.88 6.31
CA ASP A 54 4.10 10.13 6.71
C ASP A 54 4.98 9.77 5.49
N LEU A 55 6.28 9.60 5.74
CA LEU A 55 7.23 9.14 4.72
C LEU A 55 7.12 7.63 4.55
N VAL A 56 6.83 7.18 3.32
CA VAL A 56 6.92 5.77 2.92
C VAL A 56 8.22 5.53 2.17
N LEU A 57 9.05 4.60 2.66
CA LEU A 57 10.31 4.21 2.03
C LEU A 57 10.23 2.76 1.55
N ASP A 58 10.46 2.57 0.24
CA ASP A 58 10.67 1.26 -0.37
C ASP A 58 12.03 1.24 -1.10
N PRO A 59 13.07 0.60 -0.52
CA PRO A 59 14.39 0.55 -1.14
C PRO A 59 14.48 -0.45 -2.31
N PHE A 60 13.41 -1.20 -2.58
CA PHE A 60 13.32 -2.20 -3.64
C PHE A 60 12.11 -1.96 -4.56
N ILE A 61 11.87 -0.67 -4.86
CA ILE A 61 10.62 -0.15 -5.43
C ILE A 61 10.15 -0.80 -6.75
N GLY A 62 11.04 -1.47 -7.49
CA GLY A 62 10.70 -2.28 -8.67
C GLY A 62 9.81 -1.53 -9.67
N SER A 63 8.59 -2.01 -9.86
CA SER A 63 7.57 -1.41 -10.74
C SER A 63 6.98 -0.09 -10.25
N GLY A 64 7.36 0.43 -9.10
CA GLY A 64 6.85 1.71 -8.57
C GLY A 64 5.50 1.61 -7.85
N THR A 65 4.98 0.39 -7.64
CA THR A 65 3.64 0.14 -7.07
C THR A 65 3.47 0.72 -5.67
N THR A 66 4.53 0.73 -4.85
CA THR A 66 4.52 1.38 -3.53
C THR A 66 4.37 2.90 -3.62
N ALA A 67 5.05 3.56 -4.57
CA ALA A 67 4.93 5.01 -4.77
C ALA A 67 3.53 5.40 -5.27
N VAL A 68 2.94 4.60 -6.16
CA VAL A 68 1.55 4.81 -6.61
C VAL A 68 0.59 4.77 -5.42
N ALA A 69 0.69 3.73 -4.60
CA ALA A 69 -0.17 3.58 -3.42
C ALA A 69 0.03 4.69 -2.38
N ALA A 70 1.27 5.15 -2.17
CA ALA A 70 1.56 6.27 -1.27
C ALA A 70 0.85 7.56 -1.73
N VAL A 71 0.98 7.92 -3.02
CA VAL A 71 0.32 9.10 -3.59
C VAL A 71 -1.21 9.00 -3.47
N GLU A 72 -1.79 7.85 -3.78
CA GLU A 72 -3.24 7.63 -3.69
C GLU A 72 -3.80 7.74 -2.27
N THR A 73 -2.98 7.43 -1.26
CA THR A 73 -3.34 7.47 0.17
C THR A 73 -2.86 8.75 0.86
N GLY A 74 -2.25 9.69 0.13
CA GLY A 74 -1.81 10.98 0.67
C GLY A 74 -0.57 10.90 1.56
N ARG A 75 0.37 10.02 1.22
CA ARG A 75 1.75 9.99 1.71
C ARG A 75 2.67 10.54 0.62
#